data_AF-A0A950KBQ8-F1
#
_entry.id   AF-A0A950KBQ8-F1
#
_cell.length_a   1.000
_cell.length_b   1.000
_cell.length_c   1.000
_cell.angle_alpha   90.00
_cell.angle_beta   90.00
_cell.angle_gamma   90.00
#
_symmetry.space_group_name_H-M   'P 1'
#
loop_
_entity.id
_entity.type
_entity.pdbx_description
1 polymer ?
#
loop_
_entity_poly.entity_id
_entity_poly.type
_entity_poly.pdbx_seq_one_letter_code
_entity_poly.pdbx_strand_id
1 'polypeptide(L)'
;MRIQTGILVPLGYGKYVRSDRVTSVVPIEQDRGPGRRTFVFVEDQREPIVASRAEDSVIRDLVREPREVTRAVQQQEILRDLLEDLSTVNETVRQIVRDQSRLDLNLIERRIRSVLEEPDERGRRDAD
;
A
#
# COMPACT_ATOMS: atom_id res chain seq x y z
N MET A 1 5.59 1.86 14.48
CA MET A 1 6.06 1.35 13.17
C MET A 1 5.57 -0.08 13.04
N ARG A 2 4.93 -0.45 11.93
CA ARG A 2 4.59 -1.84 11.60
C ARG A 2 5.40 -2.25 10.38
N ILE A 3 6.00 -3.43 10.41
CA ILE A 3 6.63 -4.04 9.24
C ILE A 3 5.51 -4.58 8.37
N GLN A 4 5.53 -4.25 7.09
CA GLN A 4 4.53 -4.74 6.18
C GLN A 4 4.85 -6.15 5.71
N THR A 5 3.81 -6.90 5.39
CA THR A 5 3.93 -8.31 5.01
C THR A 5 3.96 -8.45 3.49
N GLY A 6 4.91 -9.22 2.95
CA GLY A 6 4.88 -9.62 1.54
C GLY A 6 5.43 -8.63 0.51
N ILE A 7 6.15 -7.58 0.89
CA ILE A 7 6.74 -6.61 -0.06
C ILE A 7 8.21 -6.97 -0.30
N LEU A 8 8.67 -6.84 -1.55
CA LEU A 8 10.08 -6.94 -1.89
C LEU A 8 10.78 -5.59 -1.70
N VAL A 9 11.73 -5.56 -0.77
CA VAL A 9 12.54 -4.38 -0.45
C VAL A 9 13.90 -4.50 -1.15
N PRO A 10 14.30 -3.49 -1.96
CA PRO A 10 15.60 -3.50 -2.63
C PRO A 10 16.74 -3.21 -1.66
N LEU A 11 17.77 -4.05 -1.67
CA LEU A 11 18.98 -3.92 -0.86
C LEU A 11 20.17 -3.33 -1.65
N GLY A 12 19.99 -3.12 -2.96
CA GLY A 12 21.01 -2.64 -3.89
C GLY A 12 21.67 -3.77 -4.69
N TYR A 13 22.24 -3.42 -5.86
CA TYR A 13 22.87 -4.38 -6.80
C TYR A 13 21.99 -5.60 -7.12
N GLY A 14 20.69 -5.38 -7.35
CA GLY A 14 19.75 -6.45 -7.70
C GLY A 14 19.39 -7.42 -6.57
N LYS A 15 19.80 -7.13 -5.31
CA LYS A 15 19.38 -7.91 -4.14
C LYS A 15 18.05 -7.39 -3.61
N TYR A 16 17.17 -8.32 -3.25
CA TYR A 16 15.85 -8.02 -2.67
C TYR A 16 15.61 -8.92 -1.48
N VAL A 17 14.80 -8.44 -0.53
CA VAL A 17 14.37 -9.21 0.63
C VAL A 17 12.88 -9.01 0.85
N ARG A 18 12.20 -10.05 1.35
CA ARG A 18 10.79 -9.94 1.74
C ARG A 18 10.70 -9.24 3.09
N SER A 19 9.89 -8.19 3.17
CA SER A 19 9.82 -7.30 4.34
C SER A 19 9.47 -8.02 5.64
N ASP A 20 8.55 -8.99 5.60
CA ASP A 20 8.12 -9.79 6.76
C ASP A 20 9.14 -10.80 7.26
N ARG A 21 10.19 -11.09 6.49
CA ARG A 21 11.23 -12.04 6.91
C ARG A 21 12.46 -11.34 7.49
N VAL A 22 12.53 -10.01 7.43
CA VAL A 22 13.69 -9.29 7.99
C VAL A 22 13.60 -9.27 9.50
N THR A 23 14.60 -9.83 10.17
CA THR A 23 14.69 -9.93 11.62
C THR A 23 15.50 -8.79 12.22
N SER A 24 16.55 -8.33 11.54
CA SER A 24 17.34 -7.17 11.97
C SER A 24 18.10 -6.49 10.82
N VAL A 25 18.47 -5.23 11.03
CA VAL A 25 19.24 -4.39 10.10
C VAL A 25 20.36 -3.73 10.90
N VAL A 26 21.62 -3.95 10.50
CA VAL A 26 22.81 -3.51 11.25
C VAL A 26 23.78 -2.79 10.32
N PRO A 27 24.27 -1.59 10.65
CA PRO A 27 25.21 -0.87 9.80
C PRO A 27 26.59 -1.55 9.82
N ILE A 28 27.30 -1.48 8.69
CA ILE A 28 28.69 -1.96 8.60
C ILE A 28 29.62 -0.78 8.91
N GLU A 29 30.30 -0.87 10.05
CA GLU A 29 31.26 0.14 10.52
C GLU A 29 32.71 -0.20 10.13
N GLN A 30 33.09 -1.48 10.18
CA GLN A 30 34.44 -1.98 9.88
C GLN A 30 34.44 -2.78 8.56
N ASP A 31 35.60 -2.87 7.88
CA ASP A 31 35.77 -3.57 6.60
C ASP A 31 34.77 -3.14 5.51
N ARG A 32 34.58 -1.82 5.42
CA ARG A 32 33.65 -1.18 4.48
C ARG A 32 34.19 -1.28 3.04
N GLY A 33 33.99 -2.45 2.44
CA GLY A 33 34.24 -2.67 1.02
C GLY A 33 33.28 -1.86 0.14
N PRO A 34 33.55 -1.76 -1.18
CA PRO A 34 32.67 -1.08 -2.11
C PRO A 34 31.26 -1.70 -2.08
N GLY A 35 30.26 -0.87 -1.78
CA GLY A 35 28.87 -1.31 -1.68
C GLY A 35 28.53 -2.16 -0.44
N ARG A 36 29.38 -2.20 0.59
CA ARG A 36 29.05 -2.87 1.86
C ARG A 36 28.63 -1.83 2.89
N ARG A 37 27.32 -1.59 3.02
CA ARG A 37 26.78 -0.55 3.91
C ARG A 37 26.06 -1.11 5.12
N THR A 38 25.31 -2.19 4.95
CA THR A 38 24.40 -2.71 5.97
C THR A 38 24.30 -4.24 5.88
N PHE A 39 24.25 -4.92 7.02
CA PHE A 39 23.85 -6.32 7.14
C PHE A 39 22.34 -6.41 7.37
N VAL A 40 21.66 -7.23 6.57
CA VAL A 40 20.24 -7.51 6.72
C VAL A 40 20.06 -8.97 7.07
N PHE A 41 19.54 -9.23 8.27
CA PHE A 41 19.28 -10.58 8.75
C PHE A 41 17.86 -10.99 8.39
N VAL A 42 17.73 -12.23 7.95
CA VAL A 42 16.46 -12.79 7.46
C VAL A 42 16.17 -14.05 8.27
N GLU A 43 14.90 -14.28 8.57
CA GLU A 43 14.40 -15.51 9.17
C GLU A 43 14.89 -16.73 8.36
N ASP A 44 15.30 -17.78 9.07
CA ASP A 44 15.87 -19.02 8.53
C ASP A 44 17.17 -18.88 7.71
N GLN A 45 17.84 -17.73 7.71
CA GLN A 45 19.18 -17.56 7.12
C GLN A 45 20.26 -17.43 8.20
N ARG A 46 21.34 -18.21 8.02
CA ARG A 46 22.52 -18.17 8.91
C ARG A 46 23.42 -16.97 8.65
N GLU A 47 23.53 -16.55 7.38
CA GLU A 47 24.40 -15.44 6.97
C GLU A 47 23.57 -14.22 6.60
N PRO A 48 23.98 -13.01 7.01
CA PRO A 48 23.26 -11.80 6.64
C PRO A 48 23.46 -11.44 5.17
N ILE A 49 22.43 -10.85 4.58
CA ILE A 49 22.52 -10.28 3.25
C ILE A 49 23.24 -8.93 3.36
N VAL A 50 24.35 -8.79 2.65
CA VAL A 50 25.07 -7.51 2.57
C VAL A 50 24.35 -6.58 1.59
N ALA A 51 23.73 -5.55 2.15
CA ALA A 51 23.08 -4.48 1.43
C ALA A 51 24.07 -3.35 1.10
N SER A 52 23.88 -2.77 -0.08
CA SER A 52 24.63 -1.62 -0.55
C SER A 52 23.87 -0.32 -0.32
N ARG A 53 22.96 -0.30 0.63
CA ARG A 53 22.18 0.86 1.05
C ARG A 53 22.40 1.07 2.54
N ALA A 54 22.30 2.32 2.99
CA ALA A 54 22.38 2.63 4.41
C ALA A 54 21.15 2.07 5.17
N GLU A 55 21.31 1.82 6.47
CA GLU A 55 20.29 1.20 7.32
C GLU A 55 18.98 1.98 7.30
N ASP A 56 19.07 3.31 7.34
CA ASP A 56 17.94 4.23 7.39
C ASP A 56 17.06 4.11 6.15
N SER A 57 17.71 3.90 5.00
CA SER A 57 17.09 3.72 3.70
C SER A 57 16.39 2.36 3.61
N VAL A 58 17.01 1.31 4.14
CA VAL A 58 16.42 -0.05 4.18
C VAL A 58 15.23 -0.08 5.13
N ILE A 59 15.37 0.45 6.34
CA ILE A 59 14.30 0.53 7.35
C ILE A 59 13.11 1.32 6.83
N ARG A 60 13.37 2.45 6.15
CA ARG A 60 12.30 3.27 5.55
C ARG A 60 11.47 2.46 4.58
N ASP A 61 12.09 1.64 3.74
CA ASP A 61 11.36 0.83 2.75
C ASP A 61 10.70 -0.42 3.36
N LEU A 62 11.23 -0.98 4.46
CA LEU A 62 10.57 -2.06 5.21
C LEU A 62 9.25 -1.63 5.89
N VAL A 63 9.13 -0.33 6.17
CA VAL A 63 8.02 0.27 6.93
C VAL A 63 7.08 1.07 6.02
N ARG A 64 7.48 1.37 4.79
CA ARG A 64 6.74 2.25 3.88
C ARG A 64 5.66 1.48 3.15
N GLU A 65 4.42 1.94 3.32
CA GLU A 65 3.27 1.39 2.63
C GLU A 65 3.38 1.48 1.10
N PRO A 66 2.99 0.43 0.33
CA PRO A 66 2.92 0.55 -1.11
C PRO A 66 1.98 1.72 -1.39
N ARG A 67 2.53 2.78 -1.97
CA ARG A 67 1.77 4.01 -2.22
C ARG A 67 0.56 3.76 -3.12
N GLU A 68 0.58 2.67 -3.88
CA GLU A 68 -0.49 2.23 -4.78
C GLU A 68 -1.62 1.51 -4.03
N VAL A 69 -1.30 0.56 -3.15
CA VAL A 69 -2.31 -0.16 -2.34
C VAL A 69 -2.93 0.77 -1.30
N THR A 70 -2.14 1.64 -0.67
CA THR A 70 -2.62 2.56 0.38
C THR A 70 -3.54 3.64 -0.18
N ARG A 71 -3.23 4.20 -1.36
CA ARG A 71 -4.09 5.20 -1.99
C ARG A 71 -5.41 4.61 -2.44
N ALA A 72 -5.39 3.41 -3.04
CA ALA A 72 -6.62 2.74 -3.45
C ALA A 72 -7.50 2.42 -2.23
N VAL A 73 -6.92 1.90 -1.15
CA VAL A 73 -7.64 1.62 0.10
C VAL A 73 -8.20 2.90 0.73
N GLN A 74 -7.40 3.96 0.87
CA GLN A 74 -7.86 5.25 1.41
C GLN A 74 -8.96 5.89 0.53
N GLN A 75 -8.84 5.81 -0.79
CA GLN A 75 -9.87 6.30 -1.71
C GLN A 75 -11.16 5.47 -1.61
N GLN A 76 -11.05 4.15 -1.40
CA GLN A 76 -12.20 3.29 -1.18
C GLN A 76 -12.89 3.56 0.16
N GLU A 77 -12.14 3.86 1.23
CA GLU A 77 -12.73 4.27 2.51
C GLU A 77 -13.56 5.55 2.38
N ILE A 78 -13.02 6.59 1.73
CA ILE A 78 -13.77 7.84 1.48
C ILE A 78 -15.06 7.57 0.69
N LEU A 79 -15.01 6.68 -0.31
CA LEU A 79 -16.18 6.32 -1.10
C LEU A 79 -17.22 5.51 -0.28
N ARG A 80 -16.76 4.68 0.66
CA ARG A 80 -17.65 3.95 1.58
C ARG A 80 -18.34 4.90 2.56
N ASP A 81 -17.60 5.83 3.14
CA ASP A 81 -18.15 6.85 4.04
C ASP A 81 -19.20 7.70 3.30
N LEU A 82 -18.89 8.15 2.08
CA LEU A 82 -19.84 8.90 1.26
C LEU A 82 -21.08 8.07 0.90
N LEU A 83 -20.93 6.76 0.67
CA LEU A 83 -22.06 5.87 0.39
C LEU A 83 -22.97 5.72 1.62
N GLU A 84 -22.37 5.60 2.82
CA GLU A 84 -23.09 5.55 4.09
C GLU A 84 -23.87 6.85 4.31
N ASP A 85 -23.22 8.00 4.19
CA ASP A 85 -23.87 9.32 4.32
C ASP A 85 -25.05 9.46 3.35
N LEU A 86 -24.86 9.11 2.07
CA LEU A 86 -25.93 9.16 1.08
C LEU A 86 -27.09 8.26 1.48
N SER A 87 -26.83 7.05 1.99
CA SER A 87 -27.88 6.11 2.39
C SER A 87 -28.78 6.63 3.52
N THR A 88 -28.29 7.57 4.34
CA THR A 88 -29.08 8.21 5.40
C THR A 88 -30.05 9.28 4.89
N VAL A 89 -29.87 9.76 3.66
CA VAL A 89 -30.72 10.82 3.07
C VAL A 89 -32.09 10.26 2.72
N ASN A 90 -33.14 10.87 3.27
CA ASN A 90 -34.53 10.47 3.03
C ASN A 90 -35.03 10.81 1.61
N GLU A 91 -36.14 10.19 1.21
CA GLU A 91 -36.69 10.35 -0.15
C GLU A 91 -37.11 11.79 -0.47
N THR A 92 -37.66 12.52 0.50
CA THR A 92 -38.09 13.91 0.30
C THR A 92 -36.90 14.81 -0.07
N VAL A 93 -35.76 14.69 0.62
CA VAL A 93 -34.55 15.45 0.32
C VAL A 93 -33.97 15.01 -1.03
N ARG A 94 -33.98 13.71 -1.34
CA ARG A 94 -33.55 13.20 -2.65
C ARG A 94 -34.38 13.79 -3.79
N GLN A 95 -35.70 13.90 -3.62
CA GLN A 95 -36.59 14.50 -4.60
C GLN A 95 -36.32 15.99 -4.78
N ILE A 96 -36.19 16.75 -3.67
CA ILE A 96 -35.89 18.19 -3.73
C ILE A 96 -34.55 18.45 -4.43
N VAL A 97 -33.50 17.68 -4.12
CA VAL A 97 -32.18 17.82 -4.76
C VAL A 97 -32.26 17.49 -6.25
N ARG A 98 -33.05 16.50 -6.67
CA ARG A 98 -33.26 16.18 -8.09
C ARG A 98 -34.03 17.27 -8.83
N ASP A 99 -35.03 17.88 -8.18
CA ASP A 99 -35.92 18.84 -8.82
C ASP A 99 -35.31 20.25 -8.88
N GLN A 100 -34.53 20.62 -7.86
CA GLN A 100 -33.91 21.96 -7.76
C GLN A 100 -32.47 22.01 -8.26
N SER A 101 -31.84 20.86 -8.52
CA SER A 101 -30.45 20.75 -8.93
C SER A 101 -30.28 19.67 -10.01
N ARG A 102 -29.18 19.74 -10.78
CA ARG A 102 -28.81 18.69 -11.76
C ARG A 102 -28.18 17.44 -11.10
N LEU A 103 -28.35 17.27 -9.78
CA LEU A 103 -27.76 16.19 -8.99
C LEU A 103 -28.81 15.10 -8.72
N ASP A 104 -28.53 13.87 -9.14
CA ASP A 104 -29.33 12.69 -8.78
C ASP A 104 -28.55 11.80 -7.81
N LEU A 105 -28.94 11.85 -6.53
CA LEU A 105 -28.29 11.09 -5.47
C LEU A 105 -28.40 9.58 -5.69
N ASN A 106 -29.49 9.09 -6.31
CA ASN A 106 -29.65 7.67 -6.63
C ASN A 106 -28.69 7.21 -7.74
N LEU A 107 -28.37 8.11 -8.68
CA LEU A 107 -27.38 7.83 -9.71
C LEU A 107 -25.95 7.80 -9.14
N ILE A 108 -25.63 8.76 -8.27
CA ILE A 108 -24.33 8.85 -7.59
C ILE A 108 -24.11 7.61 -6.71
N GLU A 109 -25.09 7.22 -5.90
CA GLU A 109 -25.04 6.04 -5.04
C GLU A 109 -24.73 4.76 -5.84
N ARG A 110 -25.45 4.55 -6.96
CA ARG A 110 -25.19 3.40 -7.85
C ARG A 110 -23.78 3.41 -8.45
N ARG A 111 -23.30 4.59 -8.86
CA ARG A 111 -21.97 4.73 -9.46
C ARG A 111 -20.85 4.47 -8.44
N ILE A 112 -21.00 4.94 -7.21
CA ILE A 112 -20.06 4.67 -6.12
C ILE A 112 -20.03 3.17 -5.81
N ARG A 113 -21.20 2.53 -5.71
CA ARG A 113 -21.30 1.07 -5.49
C ARG A 113 -20.58 0.28 -6.58
N SER A 114 -20.76 0.65 -7.85
CA SER A 114 -20.05 0.03 -8.97
C SER A 114 -18.52 0.13 -8.86
N VAL A 115 -17.98 1.28 -8.42
CA VAL A 115 -16.53 1.49 -8.26
C VAL A 115 -15.98 0.71 -7.05
N LEU A 116 -16.79 0.52 -6.01
CA LEU A 116 -16.42 -0.26 -4.82
C LEU A 116 -16.52 -1.77 -5.04
N GLU A 117 -17.37 -2.21 -5.99
CA GLU A 117 -17.58 -3.60 -6.34
C GLU A 117 -16.63 -4.12 -7.43
N GLU A 118 -15.96 -3.25 -8.21
CA GLU A 118 -14.91 -3.66 -9.15
C GLU A 118 -13.70 -4.24 -8.37
N PRO A 119 -13.45 -5.56 -8.41
CA PRO A 119 -12.21 -6.10 -7.88
C PRO A 119 -11.05 -5.60 -8.75
N ASP A 120 -9.92 -5.31 -8.11
CA ASP A 120 -8.70 -4.84 -8.77
C ASP A 120 -8.11 -5.93 -9.71
N GLU A 121 -8.71 -6.12 -10.88
CA GLU A 121 -8.28 -7.07 -11.92
C GLU A 121 -7.04 -6.60 -12.70
N ARG A 122 -6.35 -5.56 -12.21
CA ARG A 122 -5.12 -5.05 -12.85
C ARG A 122 -3.86 -5.81 -12.42
N GLY A 123 -3.92 -6.64 -11.37
CA GLY A 123 -2.76 -7.42 -10.88
C GLY A 123 -2.56 -8.82 -11.46
N ARG A 124 -3.44 -9.31 -12.36
CA ARG A 124 -3.41 -10.71 -12.86
C ARG A 124 -2.95 -10.88 -14.32
N ARG A 125 -2.60 -9.82 -15.04
CA ARG A 125 -2.25 -9.88 -16.48
C ARG A 125 -0.76 -9.99 -16.81
N ASP A 126 0.13 -10.00 -15.81
CA ASP A 126 1.59 -10.05 -16.05
C ASP A 126 2.22 -11.42 -15.71
N ALA A 127 1.43 -12.50 -15.68
CA ALA A 127 1.90 -13.83 -15.30
C ALA A 127 1.46 -14.95 -16.27
N ASP A 128 1.36 -14.65 -17.56
CA ASP A 128 1.23 -15.65 -18.64
C ASP A 128 2.22 -15.36 -19.77
#